data_AF-A0A661WMN3-F1
#
_entry.id   AF-A0A661WMN3-F1
#
_cell.length_a   1.000
_cell.length_b   1.000
_cell.length_c   1.000
_cell.angle_alpha   90.00
_cell.angle_beta   90.00
_cell.angle_gamma   90.00
#
_symmetry.space_group_name_H-M   'P 1'
#
loop_
_entity.id
_entity.type
_entity.pdbx_description
1 polymer ?
#
loop_
_entity_poly.entity_id
_entity_poly.type
_entity_poly.pdbx_seq_one_letter_code
_entity_poly.pdbx_strand_id
1 'polypeptide(L)'
;MSENSFPSWLSSRNFDYWSKGEHKIMPQSFFEKWARGEAILLDVRYSIEVDHLHLPFSLQIPISELPQRLSEIPLDKVVATFCSGGDRAAVAYAYLQSQGFENCRIFKGGYADLMAELMPGKLRKLKYMKA
;
A
#
# COMPACT_ATOMS: atom_id res chain seq x y z
N MET A 1 27.14 1.00 13.32
CA MET A 1 25.72 1.41 13.18
C MET A 1 25.11 0.49 12.14
N SER A 2 24.00 -0.19 12.44
CA SER A 2 23.39 -1.12 11.48
C SER A 2 23.04 -0.40 10.17
N GLU A 3 23.40 -0.99 9.03
CA GLU A 3 23.09 -0.46 7.69
C GLU A 3 21.58 -0.24 7.47
N ASN A 4 20.73 -0.87 8.29
CA ASN A 4 19.26 -0.76 8.24
C ASN A 4 18.67 0.21 9.27
N SER A 5 19.22 1.42 9.42
CA SER A 5 18.65 2.43 10.31
C SER A 5 17.72 3.42 9.57
N PHE A 6 16.63 3.86 10.22
CA PHE A 6 15.70 4.84 9.65
C PHE A 6 16.39 6.16 9.22
N PRO A 7 17.35 6.73 9.97
CA PRO A 7 18.09 7.91 9.52
C PRO A 7 18.85 7.68 8.21
N SER A 8 19.54 6.54 8.07
CA SER A 8 20.25 6.19 6.84
C SER A 8 19.31 6.05 5.65
N TRP A 9 18.16 5.38 5.86
CA TRP A 9 17.09 5.29 4.86
C TRP A 9 16.62 6.68 4.43
N LEU A 10 16.32 7.56 5.38
CA LEU A 10 15.80 8.90 5.10
C LEU A 10 16.81 9.76 4.34
N SER A 11 18.10 9.71 4.72
CA SER A 11 19.18 10.41 4.01
C SER A 11 19.33 9.97 2.55
N SER A 12 18.95 8.74 2.20
CA SER A 12 18.96 8.26 0.81
C SER A 12 17.80 8.79 -0.04
N ARG A 13 16.73 9.32 0.58
CA ARG A 13 15.52 9.79 -0.12
C ARG A 13 15.70 11.22 -0.63
N ASN A 14 16.61 11.37 -1.58
CA ASN A 14 16.97 12.63 -2.22
C ASN A 14 15.95 13.08 -3.30
N PHE A 15 16.23 14.20 -3.97
CA PHE A 15 15.36 14.73 -5.02
C PHE A 15 15.08 13.71 -6.14
N ASP A 16 16.10 12.99 -6.61
CA ASP A 16 15.96 12.01 -7.69
C ASP A 16 15.05 10.84 -7.31
N TYR A 17 15.07 10.44 -6.04
CA TYR A 17 14.16 9.43 -5.53
C TYR A 17 12.70 9.90 -5.60
N TRP A 18 12.42 11.10 -5.09
CA TRP A 18 11.05 11.62 -5.02
C TRP A 18 10.51 12.03 -6.39
N SER A 19 11.36 12.59 -7.26
CA SER A 19 10.97 13.10 -8.59
C SER A 19 10.51 11.99 -9.53
N LYS A 20 10.99 10.75 -9.36
CA LYS A 20 10.52 9.57 -10.12
C LYS A 20 9.06 9.22 -9.84
N GLY A 21 8.52 9.59 -8.67
CA GLY A 21 7.15 9.22 -8.30
C GLY A 21 6.91 7.73 -8.02
N GLU A 22 7.95 6.90 -8.13
CA GLU A 22 7.89 5.44 -7.95
C GLU A 22 7.52 5.01 -6.53
N HIS A 23 7.53 5.92 -5.55
CA HIS A 23 7.07 5.67 -4.18
C HIS A 23 5.54 5.51 -4.06
N LYS A 24 4.79 5.81 -5.14
CA LYS A 24 3.33 5.66 -5.22
C LYS A 24 2.95 4.60 -6.24
N ILE A 25 1.79 3.99 -6.03
CA ILE A 25 1.12 3.17 -7.04
C ILE A 25 -0.22 3.80 -7.40
N MET A 26 -0.49 3.89 -8.71
CA MET A 26 -1.77 4.37 -9.22
C MET A 26 -2.84 3.29 -9.01
N PRO A 27 -4.09 3.67 -8.66
CA PRO A 27 -5.19 2.73 -8.42
C PRO A 27 -5.37 1.69 -9.53
N GLN A 28 -5.41 2.12 -10.79
CA GLN A 28 -5.52 1.22 -11.93
C GLN A 28 -4.39 0.18 -11.97
N SER A 29 -3.13 0.62 -11.86
CA SER A 29 -1.96 -0.26 -11.88
C SER A 29 -1.96 -1.23 -10.68
N PHE A 30 -2.42 -0.77 -9.52
CA PHE A 30 -2.64 -1.62 -8.36
C PHE A 30 -3.64 -2.74 -8.67
N PHE A 31 -4.82 -2.41 -9.19
CA PHE A 31 -5.84 -3.44 -9.47
C PHE A 31 -5.45 -4.41 -10.59
N GLU A 32 -4.72 -3.95 -11.61
CA GLU A 32 -4.15 -4.83 -12.64
C GLU A 32 -3.21 -5.87 -12.04
N LYS A 33 -2.30 -5.46 -11.14
CA LYS A 33 -1.39 -6.36 -10.41
C LYS A 33 -2.12 -7.25 -9.41
N TRP A 34 -3.07 -6.69 -8.67
CA TRP A 34 -3.89 -7.42 -7.70
C TRP A 34 -4.71 -8.53 -8.37
N ALA A 35 -5.24 -8.30 -9.57
CA ALA A 35 -5.93 -9.34 -10.34
C ALA A 35 -5.05 -10.53 -10.70
N ARG A 36 -3.74 -10.30 -10.91
CA ARG A 36 -2.75 -11.34 -11.17
C ARG A 36 -2.17 -11.97 -9.89
N GLY A 37 -2.61 -11.52 -8.72
CA GLY A 37 -2.07 -11.96 -7.43
C GLY A 37 -0.70 -11.36 -7.07
N GLU A 38 -0.23 -10.37 -7.84
CA GLU A 38 1.10 -9.73 -7.70
C GLU A 38 1.12 -8.54 -6.73
N ALA A 39 -0.04 -8.13 -6.21
CA ALA A 39 -0.16 -6.99 -5.29
C ALA A 39 -1.18 -7.25 -4.18
N ILE A 40 -0.95 -6.60 -3.03
CA ILE A 40 -1.91 -6.53 -1.91
C ILE A 40 -2.15 -5.08 -1.50
N LEU A 41 -3.36 -4.77 -1.05
CA LEU A 41 -3.64 -3.50 -0.38
C LEU A 41 -3.42 -3.71 1.11
N LEU A 42 -2.47 -3.00 1.71
CA LEU A 42 -2.25 -2.99 3.15
C LEU A 42 -3.04 -1.83 3.76
N ASP A 43 -4.16 -2.14 4.37
CA ASP A 43 -5.05 -1.17 5.02
C ASP A 43 -4.57 -0.91 6.45
N VAL A 44 -4.02 0.28 6.67
CA VAL A 44 -3.48 0.70 7.98
C VAL A 44 -4.43 1.58 8.79
N ARG A 45 -5.71 1.62 8.40
CA ARG A 45 -6.76 2.28 9.17
C ARG A 45 -7.00 1.56 10.50
N TYR A 46 -7.57 2.27 11.47
CA TYR A 46 -7.96 1.65 12.74
C TYR A 46 -9.18 0.76 12.55
N SER A 47 -9.35 -0.24 13.43
CA SER A 47 -10.46 -1.19 13.38
C SER A 47 -11.81 -0.49 13.29
N ILE A 48 -12.02 0.59 14.06
CA ILE A 48 -13.26 1.37 13.99
C ILE A 48 -13.57 1.92 12.60
N GLU A 49 -12.58 2.33 11.80
CA GLU A 49 -12.81 2.78 10.43
C GLU A 49 -13.14 1.61 9.50
N VAL A 50 -12.53 0.46 9.75
CA VAL A 50 -12.76 -0.77 8.96
C VAL A 50 -14.13 -1.35 9.26
N ASP A 51 -14.61 -1.27 10.51
CA ASP A 51 -15.95 -1.69 10.91
C ASP A 51 -17.04 -0.89 10.17
N HIS A 52 -16.78 0.40 9.88
CA HIS A 52 -17.70 1.26 9.14
C HIS A 52 -17.58 1.09 7.62
N LEU A 53 -16.38 0.79 7.12
CA LEU A 53 -16.15 0.51 5.71
C LEU A 53 -15.05 -0.53 5.55
N HIS A 54 -15.48 -1.79 5.40
CA HIS A 54 -14.58 -2.91 5.22
C HIS A 54 -14.19 -3.10 3.74
N LEU A 55 -12.91 -3.30 3.49
CA LEU A 55 -12.37 -3.61 2.16
C LEU A 55 -11.96 -5.09 2.15
N PRO A 56 -12.84 -6.02 1.73
CA PRO A 56 -12.62 -7.47 1.93
C PRO A 56 -11.43 -8.05 1.16
N PHE A 57 -10.84 -7.29 0.25
CA PHE A 57 -9.66 -7.69 -0.51
C PHE A 57 -8.34 -7.14 0.06
N SER A 58 -8.39 -6.33 1.12
CA SER A 58 -7.19 -5.78 1.77
C SER A 58 -6.68 -6.68 2.89
N LEU A 59 -5.38 -6.59 3.15
CA LEU A 59 -4.76 -7.06 4.38
C LEU A 59 -4.89 -5.93 5.41
N GLN A 60 -5.65 -6.16 6.48
CA GLN A 60 -5.86 -5.17 7.53
C GLN A 60 -4.83 -5.31 8.65
N ILE A 61 -3.99 -4.30 8.81
CA ILE A 61 -3.04 -4.17 9.93
C ILE A 61 -3.06 -2.71 10.38
N PRO A 62 -3.79 -2.36 11.46
CA PRO A 62 -3.80 -1.00 11.99
C PRO A 62 -2.38 -0.47 12.20
N ILE A 63 -2.14 0.81 11.90
CA ILE A 63 -0.78 1.38 11.94
C ILE A 63 -0.05 1.17 13.28
N SER A 64 -0.76 1.13 14.40
CA SER A 64 -0.22 0.88 15.74
C SER A 64 0.27 -0.55 15.96
N GLU A 65 -0.23 -1.51 15.18
CA GLU A 65 0.10 -2.94 15.26
C GLU A 65 1.13 -3.36 14.19
N LEU A 66 1.39 -2.49 13.22
CA LEU A 66 2.26 -2.77 12.08
C LEU A 66 3.65 -3.29 12.48
N PRO A 67 4.34 -2.74 13.50
CA PRO A 67 5.65 -3.24 13.90
C PRO A 67 5.67 -4.70 14.37
N GLN A 68 4.58 -5.18 14.97
CA GLN A 68 4.49 -6.53 15.53
C GLN A 68 3.99 -7.56 14.49
N ARG A 69 3.43 -7.10 13.38
CA ARG A 69 2.73 -7.91 12.37
C ARG A 69 3.42 -7.92 11.00
N LEU A 70 4.71 -7.56 10.95
CA LEU A 70 5.50 -7.53 9.71
C LEU A 70 5.54 -8.89 8.98
N SER A 71 5.53 -9.99 9.72
CA SER A 71 5.56 -11.36 9.17
C SER A 71 4.31 -11.74 8.37
N GLU A 72 3.20 -11.01 8.52
CA GLU A 72 1.98 -11.21 7.75
C GLU A 72 2.04 -10.57 6.36
N ILE A 73 3.03 -9.69 6.13
CA ILE A 73 3.14 -8.91 4.90
C ILE A 73 4.00 -9.70 3.88
N PRO A 74 3.47 -9.99 2.68
CA PRO A 74 4.22 -10.71 1.65
C PRO A 74 5.40 -9.87 1.12
N LEU A 75 6.54 -10.52 0.93
CA LEU A 75 7.75 -9.91 0.36
C LEU A 75 7.83 -10.04 -1.16
N ASP A 76 7.11 -11.02 -1.73
CA ASP A 76 7.06 -11.36 -3.15
C ASP A 76 6.04 -10.53 -3.96
N LYS A 77 5.32 -9.62 -3.29
CA LYS A 77 4.25 -8.82 -3.89
C LYS A 77 4.49 -7.33 -3.73
N VAL A 78 3.81 -6.55 -4.57
CA VAL A 78 3.69 -5.11 -4.34
C VAL A 78 2.77 -4.86 -3.15
N VAL A 79 3.30 -4.20 -2.12
CA VAL A 79 2.54 -3.85 -0.92
C VAL A 79 2.08 -2.40 -1.04
N ALA A 80 0.79 -2.19 -1.33
CA ALA A 80 0.23 -0.84 -1.46
C ALA A 80 -0.35 -0.38 -0.12
N THR A 81 0.33 0.53 0.59
CA THR A 81 -0.17 1.09 1.86
C THR A 81 -1.37 2.00 1.61
N PHE A 82 -2.42 1.85 2.42
CA PHE A 82 -3.67 2.57 2.27
C PHE A 82 -4.18 3.11 3.61
N CYS A 83 -4.66 4.34 3.57
CA CYS A 83 -5.57 4.88 4.57
C CYS A 83 -6.51 5.89 3.90
N SER A 84 -7.43 6.47 4.66
CA SER A 84 -8.44 7.41 4.14
C SER A 84 -7.85 8.69 3.54
N GLY A 85 -6.88 9.31 4.23
CA GLY A 85 -6.32 10.63 3.86
C GLY A 85 -4.90 10.61 3.28
N GLY A 86 -4.20 9.47 3.31
CA GLY A 86 -2.83 9.31 2.82
C GLY A 86 -1.72 9.44 3.86
N ASP A 87 -1.92 10.17 4.98
CA ASP A 87 -0.85 10.44 5.96
C ASP A 87 -0.32 9.15 6.61
N ARG A 88 -1.22 8.33 7.15
CA ARG A 88 -0.86 7.03 7.77
C ARG A 88 -0.26 6.07 6.75
N ALA A 89 -0.71 6.11 5.50
CA ALA A 89 -0.13 5.30 4.43
C ALA A 89 1.31 5.72 4.12
N ALA A 90 1.62 7.02 4.17
CA ALA A 90 2.99 7.53 3.99
C ALA A 90 3.91 7.15 5.15
N VAL A 91 3.42 7.20 6.40
CA VAL A 91 4.17 6.74 7.58
C VAL A 91 4.43 5.24 7.50
N ALA A 92 3.40 4.43 7.18
CA ALA A 92 3.54 2.99 7.01
C ALA A 92 4.53 2.64 5.89
N TYR A 93 4.47 3.37 4.76
CA TYR A 93 5.41 3.20 3.67
C TYR A 93 6.86 3.43 4.09
N ALA A 94 7.12 4.55 4.78
CA ALA A 94 8.47 4.89 5.24
C ALA A 94 8.99 3.85 6.23
N TYR A 95 8.13 3.40 7.15
CA TYR A 95 8.45 2.35 8.10
C TYR A 95 8.79 1.03 7.38
N LEU A 96 7.91 0.52 6.53
CA LEU A 96 8.12 -0.74 5.81
C LEU A 96 9.36 -0.71 4.92
N GLN A 97 9.57 0.38 4.17
CA GLN A 97 10.77 0.54 3.36
C GLN A 97 12.06 0.55 4.22
N SER A 98 12.01 1.10 5.44
CA SER A 98 13.15 1.01 6.38
C SER A 98 13.37 -0.38 6.96
N GLN A 99 12.34 -1.24 6.94
CA GLN A 99 12.41 -2.64 7.33
C GLN A 99 12.75 -3.59 6.16
N GLY A 100 13.09 -3.06 4.97
CA GLY A 100 13.50 -3.87 3.82
C GLY A 100 12.37 -4.28 2.87
N PHE A 101 11.15 -3.72 3.01
CA PHE A 101 10.07 -3.96 2.05
C PHE A 101 10.24 -3.08 0.79
N GLU A 102 11.16 -3.49 -0.10
CA GLU A 102 11.53 -2.73 -1.30
C GLU A 102 10.34 -2.50 -2.26
N ASN A 103 9.43 -3.46 -2.35
CA ASN A 103 8.23 -3.42 -3.19
C ASN A 103 7.03 -2.71 -2.54
N CYS A 104 7.22 -2.05 -1.40
CA CYS A 104 6.18 -1.24 -0.76
C CYS A 104 5.95 0.06 -1.55
N ARG A 105 4.69 0.48 -1.71
CA ARG A 105 4.24 1.69 -2.43
C ARG A 105 3.08 2.35 -1.69
N ILE A 106 2.91 3.66 -1.80
CA ILE A 106 1.73 4.35 -1.28
C ILE A 106 0.59 4.26 -2.31
N PHE A 107 -0.58 3.75 -1.90
CA PHE A 107 -1.77 3.81 -2.76
C PHE A 107 -2.22 5.26 -2.92
N LYS A 108 -2.30 5.75 -4.16
CA LYS A 108 -2.66 7.14 -4.43
C LYS A 108 -4.17 7.39 -4.31
N GLY A 109 -4.54 8.50 -3.65
CA GLY A 109 -5.87 9.11 -3.76
C GLY A 109 -6.95 8.63 -2.80
N GLY A 110 -6.61 7.79 -1.81
CA GLY A 110 -7.52 7.42 -0.73
C GLY A 110 -8.84 6.81 -1.24
N TYR A 111 -9.95 7.11 -0.56
CA TYR A 111 -11.25 6.53 -0.92
C TYR A 111 -11.73 6.95 -2.31
N ALA A 112 -11.57 8.21 -2.72
CA ALA A 112 -12.13 8.71 -3.97
C ALA A 112 -11.60 7.90 -5.17
N ASP A 113 -10.28 7.75 -5.22
CA ASP A 113 -9.59 7.01 -6.27
C ASP A 113 -9.81 5.49 -6.15
N LEU A 114 -9.86 4.96 -4.93
CA LEU A 114 -10.19 3.55 -4.70
C LEU A 114 -11.60 3.21 -5.23
N MET A 115 -12.60 4.02 -4.88
CA MET A 115 -13.99 3.78 -5.28
C MET A 115 -14.19 3.97 -6.78
N ALA A 116 -13.45 4.89 -7.41
CA ALA A 116 -13.47 5.06 -8.86
C ALA A 116 -13.04 3.78 -9.60
N GLU A 117 -12.12 2.98 -9.04
CA GLU A 117 -11.70 1.68 -9.61
C GLU A 117 -12.72 0.56 -9.39
N LEU A 118 -13.59 0.70 -8.38
CA LEU A 118 -14.61 -0.29 -8.03
C LEU A 118 -15.96 -0.05 -8.75
N MET A 119 -16.01 0.88 -9.71
CA MET A 119 -17.21 1.11 -10.52
C MET A 119 -17.53 -0.08 -11.44
N PRO A 120 -18.81 -0.35 -11.77
CA PRO A 120 -19.22 -1.56 -12.50
C PRO A 120 -18.46 -1.79 -13.82
N GLY A 121 -18.18 -0.73 -14.58
CA GLY A 121 -17.44 -0.81 -15.84
C GLY A 121 -16.00 -1.30 -15.68
N LYS A 122 -15.34 -0.94 -14.56
CA LYS A 122 -13.97 -1.36 -14.26
C LYS A 122 -13.92 -2.73 -13.61
N LEU A 123 -14.84 -3.01 -12.67
CA LEU A 123 -15.00 -4.34 -12.09
C LEU A 123 -15.31 -5.41 -13.15
N ARG A 124 -16.13 -5.08 -14.15
CA ARG A 124 -16.39 -5.98 -15.28
C ARG A 124 -15.08 -6.40 -15.96
N LYS A 125 -14.19 -5.45 -16.27
CA LYS A 125 -12.88 -5.73 -16.88
C LYS A 125 -12.01 -6.57 -15.95
N LEU A 126 -11.98 -6.24 -14.67
CA LEU A 126 -11.19 -6.92 -13.65
C LEU A 126 -11.60 -8.39 -13.47
N LYS A 127 -12.91 -8.69 -13.49
CA LYS A 127 -13.44 -10.06 -13.41
C LYS A 127 -12.90 -10.95 -14.52
N TYR A 128 -12.77 -10.42 -15.74
CA TYR A 128 -12.24 -11.16 -16.89
C TYR A 128 -10.70 -11.17 -16.96
N MET A 129 -9.99 -10.44 -16.09
CA MET A 129 -8.54 -10.53 -15.93
C MET A 129 -8.11 -11.56 -14.88
N LYS A 130 -9.03 -12.00 -13.99
CA LYS A 130 -8.79 -13.05 -12.99
C LYS A 130 -8.99 -14.48 -13.53
N ALA A 131 -9.05 -14.64 -14.85
CA ALA A 131 -9.26 -15.93 -15.53
C ALA A 131 -7.92 -16.57 -15.92
#